data_AF-A0A5K1V1Z4-F1
#
_entry.id   AF-A0A5K1V1Z4-F1
#
_cell.length_a   1.000
_cell.length_b   1.000
_cell.length_c   1.000
_cell.angle_alpha   90.00
_cell.angle_beta   90.00
_cell.angle_gamma   90.00
#
_symmetry.space_group_name_H-M   'P 1'
#
loop_
_entity.id
_entity.type
_entity.pdbx_description
1 polymer ?
#
loop_
_entity_poly.entity_id
_entity_poly.type
_entity_poly.pdbx_seq_one_letter_code
_entity_poly.pdbx_strand_id
1 'polypeptide(L)'
;MKRTTKPEKGKQEEMNKLNKLKEEVSKSENDIKMKKAECVRIMTDYDIELKFLNAKIQYQIGTDQNELQMLNDKIREYKEQIKQLNEQINKLNDNALSPSFIQLKEDEAELHKEIEKLKKEKSEKELQKKENKMLLREIDGKYEIVENEKFKISQEIQNTKQCVMKLENLKFIHFTVYGTVAVFGNQYIDFADENNIVLNGVNDDSGTYCSLFLGIVYFSQSFCFWVLGQFSYWQYKQTLNIIVQIFIGAICLALIYLRNGWVLCVLAIPIGIISGYDLQSNVLYSINAGPKIKGVILGMSECVGELTCCLCPLFAGLIATQTDDRKWALWFGLILQCVGIVLCIITQAITIILERFDKQKESDEIELGNNEYQEPTPIEDVDVDTNLVHQIEIEDGNVSESSELDKEEDTDEKSPEENESVQPTGTPEQKPSNE
;
A
#
# COMPACT_ATOMS: atom_id res chain seq x y z
N MET A 1 47.97 -20.35 -46.73
CA MET A 1 47.13 -21.07 -45.74
C MET A 1 45.82 -20.30 -45.55
N LYS A 2 44.71 -20.79 -46.09
CA LYS A 2 43.37 -20.20 -45.87
C LYS A 2 42.87 -20.62 -44.49
N ARG A 3 42.88 -19.69 -43.52
CA ARG A 3 42.21 -19.89 -42.22
C ARG A 3 40.71 -19.75 -42.44
N THR A 4 40.01 -20.87 -42.48
CA THR A 4 38.56 -20.96 -42.40
C THR A 4 38.15 -20.73 -40.94
N THR A 5 37.79 -19.49 -40.60
CA THR A 5 37.16 -19.16 -39.32
C THR A 5 35.74 -19.73 -39.31
N LYS A 6 35.47 -20.70 -38.43
CA LYS A 6 34.13 -21.13 -38.03
C LYS A 6 33.75 -20.41 -36.73
N PRO A 7 32.84 -19.41 -36.76
CA PRO A 7 32.19 -18.96 -35.54
C PRO A 7 30.68 -18.76 -35.76
N GLU A 8 29.92 -19.81 -36.09
CA GLU A 8 28.45 -19.72 -36.18
C GLU A 8 27.70 -20.56 -35.14
N LYS A 9 28.34 -21.59 -34.56
CA LYS A 9 27.63 -22.47 -33.60
C LYS A 9 27.25 -21.80 -32.27
N GLY A 10 28.08 -20.90 -31.74
CA GLY A 10 27.82 -20.25 -30.44
C GLY A 10 26.63 -19.29 -30.48
N LYS A 11 26.49 -18.49 -31.54
CA LYS A 11 25.38 -17.54 -31.69
C LYS A 11 24.02 -18.24 -31.82
N GLN A 12 23.99 -19.38 -32.50
CA GLN A 12 22.76 -20.18 -32.63
C GLN A 12 22.29 -20.71 -31.26
N GLU A 13 23.22 -21.12 -30.40
CA GLU A 13 22.92 -21.68 -29.09
C GLU A 13 22.42 -20.62 -28.10
N GLU A 14 23.03 -19.43 -28.09
CA GLU A 14 22.56 -18.30 -27.29
C GLU A 14 21.17 -17.81 -27.73
N MET A 15 20.93 -17.74 -29.04
CA MET A 15 19.63 -17.33 -29.56
C MET A 15 18.53 -18.34 -29.22
N ASN A 16 18.84 -19.63 -29.21
CA ASN A 16 17.92 -20.67 -28.73
C ASN A 16 17.65 -20.56 -27.22
N LYS A 17 18.66 -20.26 -26.40
CA LYS A 17 18.48 -20.04 -24.95
C LYS A 17 17.60 -18.82 -24.68
N LEU A 18 17.84 -17.71 -25.38
CA LEU A 18 17.03 -16.49 -25.24
C LEU A 18 15.56 -16.71 -25.65
N ASN A 19 15.33 -17.44 -26.75
CA ASN A 19 13.97 -17.76 -27.19
C ASN A 19 13.24 -18.64 -26.17
N LYS A 20 13.92 -19.65 -25.61
CA LYS A 20 13.36 -20.49 -24.54
C LYS A 20 13.00 -19.67 -23.30
N LEU A 21 13.86 -18.73 -22.91
CA LEU A 21 13.63 -17.86 -21.75
C LEU A 21 12.45 -16.91 -21.96
N LYS A 22 12.29 -16.35 -23.18
CA LYS A 22 11.11 -15.55 -23.56
C LYS A 22 9.83 -16.36 -23.50
N GLU A 23 9.88 -17.62 -23.93
CA GLU A 23 8.73 -18.53 -23.90
C GLU A 23 8.33 -18.88 -22.46
N GLU A 24 9.31 -19.13 -21.58
CA GLU A 24 9.10 -19.37 -20.15
C GLU A 24 8.52 -18.12 -19.43
N VAL A 25 9.04 -16.92 -19.73
CA VAL A 25 8.51 -15.65 -19.18
C VAL A 25 7.08 -15.40 -19.65
N SER A 26 6.81 -15.57 -20.94
CA SER A 26 5.46 -15.41 -21.51
C SER A 26 4.47 -16.40 -20.88
N LYS A 27 4.89 -17.66 -20.67
CA LYS A 27 4.09 -18.67 -19.99
C LYS A 27 3.80 -18.27 -18.53
N SER A 28 4.82 -17.82 -17.79
CA SER A 28 4.66 -17.36 -16.41
C SER A 28 3.74 -16.13 -16.30
N GLU A 29 3.81 -15.19 -17.25
CA GLU A 29 2.93 -14.02 -17.27
C GLU A 29 1.46 -14.41 -17.50
N ASN A 30 1.22 -15.36 -18.41
CA ASN A 30 -0.11 -15.90 -18.65
C ASN A 30 -0.65 -16.68 -17.43
N ASP A 31 0.19 -17.47 -16.75
CA ASP A 31 -0.19 -18.17 -15.52
C ASP A 31 -0.56 -17.18 -14.40
N ILE A 32 0.17 -16.07 -14.27
CA ILE A 32 -0.14 -15.01 -13.30
C ILE A 32 -1.46 -14.32 -13.66
N LYS A 33 -1.68 -13.98 -14.93
CA LYS A 33 -2.94 -13.37 -15.40
C LYS A 33 -4.14 -14.29 -15.14
N MET A 34 -3.98 -15.58 -15.41
CA MET A 34 -5.01 -16.59 -15.18
C MET A 34 -5.32 -16.74 -13.69
N LYS A 35 -4.31 -16.85 -12.82
CA LYS A 35 -4.50 -16.91 -11.36
C LYS A 35 -5.16 -15.64 -10.81
N LYS A 36 -4.80 -14.47 -11.34
CA LYS A 36 -5.44 -13.20 -10.97
C LYS A 36 -6.92 -13.20 -11.35
N ALA A 37 -7.26 -13.63 -12.57
CA ALA A 37 -8.64 -13.73 -13.02
C ALA A 37 -9.44 -14.75 -12.19
N GLU A 38 -8.85 -15.89 -11.85
CA GLU A 38 -9.46 -16.90 -10.98
C GLU A 38 -9.72 -16.36 -9.57
N CYS A 39 -8.75 -15.64 -8.98
CA CYS A 39 -8.91 -15.00 -7.67
C CYS A 39 -10.03 -13.94 -7.69
N VAL A 40 -10.10 -13.10 -8.73
CA VAL A 40 -11.19 -12.13 -8.91
C VAL A 40 -12.53 -12.87 -9.01
N ARG A 41 -12.62 -13.95 -9.79
CA ARG A 41 -13.85 -14.74 -9.93
C ARG A 41 -14.29 -15.33 -8.58
N ILE A 42 -13.37 -15.98 -7.86
CA ILE A 42 -13.64 -16.56 -6.54
C ILE A 42 -14.17 -15.49 -5.59
N MET A 43 -13.55 -14.30 -5.55
CA MET A 43 -14.04 -13.20 -4.70
C MET A 43 -15.42 -12.71 -5.10
N THR A 44 -15.71 -12.61 -6.40
CA THR A 44 -17.05 -12.23 -6.89
C THR A 44 -18.09 -13.28 -6.54
N ASP A 45 -17.77 -14.57 -6.67
CA ASP A 45 -18.66 -15.66 -6.29
C ASP A 45 -18.98 -15.62 -4.79
N TYR A 46 -17.97 -15.38 -3.95
CA TYR A 46 -18.16 -15.19 -2.50
C TYR A 46 -19.02 -13.96 -2.17
N ASP A 47 -18.80 -12.82 -2.84
CA ASP A 47 -19.61 -11.61 -2.61
C ASP A 47 -21.10 -11.84 -2.97
N ILE A 48 -21.36 -12.54 -4.08
CA ILE A 48 -22.72 -12.91 -4.49
C ILE A 48 -23.36 -13.86 -3.47
N GLU A 49 -22.64 -14.89 -3.03
CA GLU A 49 -23.15 -15.87 -2.07
C GLU A 49 -23.45 -15.20 -0.72
N LEU A 50 -22.63 -14.25 -0.30
CA LEU A 50 -22.80 -13.49 0.93
C LEU A 50 -23.99 -12.53 0.85
N LYS A 51 -24.16 -11.81 -0.27
CA LYS A 51 -25.36 -11.00 -0.54
C LYS A 51 -26.64 -11.83 -0.55
N PHE A 52 -26.60 -13.01 -1.17
CA PHE A 52 -27.73 -13.94 -1.19
C PHE A 52 -28.07 -14.45 0.22
N LEU A 53 -27.07 -14.84 1.00
CA LEU A 53 -27.26 -15.33 2.37
C LEU A 53 -27.83 -14.23 3.28
N ASN A 54 -27.31 -13.00 3.17
CA ASN A 54 -27.81 -11.86 3.93
C ASN A 54 -29.28 -11.56 3.59
N ALA A 55 -29.62 -11.52 2.30
CA ALA A 55 -31.01 -11.34 1.85
C ALA A 55 -31.95 -12.45 2.40
N LYS A 56 -31.48 -13.70 2.41
CA LYS A 56 -32.24 -14.83 2.97
C LYS A 56 -32.47 -14.70 4.48
N ILE A 57 -31.45 -14.27 5.23
CA ILE A 57 -31.56 -14.04 6.67
C ILE A 57 -32.53 -12.89 6.97
N GLN A 58 -32.44 -11.79 6.24
CA GLN A 58 -33.36 -10.64 6.40
C GLN A 58 -34.81 -11.03 6.12
N TYR A 59 -35.04 -11.82 5.07
CA TYR A 59 -36.37 -12.35 4.77
C TYR A 59 -36.92 -13.23 5.90
N GLN A 60 -36.08 -14.11 6.47
CA GLN A 60 -36.47 -14.95 7.60
C GLN A 60 -36.80 -14.11 8.84
N ILE A 61 -35.98 -13.10 9.16
CA ILE A 61 -36.24 -12.19 10.28
C ILE A 61 -37.59 -11.48 10.12
N GLY A 62 -37.91 -11.00 8.92
CA GLY A 62 -39.21 -10.37 8.64
C GLY A 62 -40.38 -11.34 8.78
N THR A 63 -40.21 -12.59 8.33
CA THR A 63 -41.22 -13.66 8.49
C THR A 63 -41.44 -13.97 9.97
N ASP A 64 -40.37 -14.16 10.74
CA ASP A 64 -40.42 -14.46 12.17
C ASP A 64 -41.06 -13.31 12.97
N GLN A 65 -40.79 -12.05 12.58
CA GLN A 65 -41.43 -10.87 13.17
C GLN A 65 -42.95 -10.86 12.95
N ASN A 66 -43.40 -11.16 11.73
CA ASN A 66 -44.82 -11.25 11.41
C ASN A 66 -45.51 -12.39 12.18
N GLU A 67 -44.86 -13.55 12.29
CA GLU A 67 -45.39 -14.67 13.08
C GLU A 67 -45.46 -14.35 14.57
N LEU A 68 -44.44 -13.69 15.13
CA LEU A 68 -44.42 -13.21 16.51
C LEU A 68 -45.57 -12.22 16.77
N GLN A 69 -45.82 -11.32 15.82
CA GLN A 69 -46.92 -10.36 15.92
C GLN A 69 -48.27 -11.07 15.94
N MET A 70 -48.50 -12.01 15.01
CA MET A 70 -49.73 -12.80 14.96
C MET A 70 -49.93 -13.63 16.25
N LEU A 71 -48.86 -14.17 16.82
CA LEU A 71 -48.91 -14.90 18.10
C LEU A 71 -49.31 -13.98 19.26
N ASN A 72 -48.72 -12.79 19.32
CA ASN A 72 -49.06 -11.79 20.34
C ASN A 72 -50.53 -11.37 20.23
N ASP A 73 -51.04 -11.21 19.00
CA ASP A 73 -52.43 -10.85 18.72
C ASP A 73 -53.39 -11.95 19.19
N LYS A 74 -53.10 -13.22 18.88
CA LYS A 74 -53.88 -14.37 19.39
C LYS A 74 -53.86 -14.48 20.90
N ILE A 75 -52.69 -14.29 21.53
CA ILE A 75 -52.58 -14.31 23.00
C ILE A 75 -53.44 -13.20 23.62
N ARG A 76 -53.46 -12.01 23.01
CA ARG A 76 -54.30 -10.89 23.46
C ARG A 76 -55.79 -11.21 23.31
N GLU A 77 -56.20 -11.78 22.18
CA GLU A 77 -57.58 -12.20 21.95
C GLU A 77 -58.03 -13.26 22.98
N TYR A 78 -57.23 -14.29 23.22
CA TYR A 78 -57.54 -15.33 24.20
C TYR A 78 -57.58 -14.81 25.64
N LYS A 79 -56.72 -13.84 26.00
CA LYS A 79 -56.81 -13.17 27.30
C LYS A 79 -58.16 -12.46 27.49
N GLU A 80 -58.65 -11.80 26.44
CA GLU A 80 -59.95 -11.11 26.48
C GLU A 80 -61.10 -12.11 26.57
N GLN A 81 -61.04 -13.22 25.82
CA GLN A 81 -62.02 -14.31 25.93
C GLN A 81 -62.05 -14.90 27.34
N ILE A 82 -60.90 -15.18 27.95
CA ILE A 82 -60.80 -15.66 29.34
C ILE A 82 -61.39 -14.64 30.32
N LYS A 83 -61.16 -13.33 30.10
CA LYS A 83 -61.75 -12.26 30.93
C LYS A 83 -63.27 -12.30 30.86
N GLN A 84 -63.85 -12.39 29.66
CA GLN A 84 -65.30 -12.50 29.45
C GLN A 84 -65.87 -13.78 30.06
N LEU A 85 -65.18 -14.93 29.89
CA LEU A 85 -65.60 -16.20 30.46
C LEU A 85 -65.64 -16.15 31.98
N ASN A 86 -64.61 -15.59 32.62
CA ASN A 86 -64.56 -15.39 34.06
C ASN A 86 -65.71 -14.50 34.56
N GLU A 87 -66.06 -13.47 33.80
CA GLU A 87 -67.20 -12.61 34.10
C GLU A 87 -68.54 -13.37 34.02
N GLN A 88 -68.70 -14.26 33.03
CA GLN A 88 -69.87 -15.13 32.90
C GLN A 88 -69.94 -16.18 34.01
N ILE A 89 -68.81 -16.83 34.33
CA ILE A 89 -68.65 -17.77 35.44
C ILE A 89 -69.06 -17.11 36.75
N ASN A 90 -68.59 -15.89 37.03
CA ASN A 90 -68.97 -15.14 38.22
C ASN A 90 -70.47 -14.84 38.28
N LYS A 91 -71.10 -14.48 37.15
CA LYS A 91 -72.57 -14.28 37.07
C LYS A 91 -73.36 -15.58 37.25
N LEU A 92 -72.80 -16.73 36.87
CA LEU A 92 -73.43 -18.06 36.97
C LEU A 92 -73.19 -18.75 38.32
N ASN A 93 -72.13 -18.40 39.04
CA ASN A 93 -71.82 -18.98 40.35
C ASN A 93 -72.90 -18.69 41.42
N ASP A 94 -73.79 -17.72 41.14
CA ASP A 94 -75.00 -17.47 41.91
C ASP A 94 -76.11 -18.54 41.70
N ASN A 95 -75.98 -19.44 40.71
CA ASN A 95 -76.90 -20.55 40.39
C ASN A 95 -76.12 -21.87 40.15
N ALA A 96 -75.62 -22.46 41.22
CA ALA A 96 -74.49 -23.40 41.25
C ALA A 96 -74.65 -24.82 40.62
N LEU A 97 -75.55 -25.12 39.67
CA LEU A 97 -75.69 -26.49 39.13
C LEU A 97 -76.19 -26.60 37.67
N SER A 98 -75.72 -25.73 36.76
CA SER A 98 -76.02 -25.86 35.31
C SER A 98 -74.90 -26.61 34.56
N PRO A 99 -75.21 -27.58 33.67
CA PRO A 99 -74.25 -28.25 32.77
C PRO A 99 -73.38 -27.29 31.93
N SER A 100 -73.88 -26.09 31.65
CA SER A 100 -73.14 -25.05 30.91
C SER A 100 -71.88 -24.55 31.64
N PHE A 101 -71.85 -24.62 32.97
CA PHE A 101 -70.71 -24.19 33.77
C PHE A 101 -69.52 -25.15 33.66
N ILE A 102 -69.81 -26.45 33.53
CA ILE A 102 -68.77 -27.49 33.36
C ILE A 102 -68.09 -27.33 32.00
N GLN A 103 -68.88 -27.09 30.93
CA GLN A 103 -68.38 -26.85 29.58
C GLN A 103 -67.45 -25.63 29.52
N LEU A 104 -67.85 -24.50 30.12
CA LEU A 104 -67.04 -23.28 30.15
C LEU A 104 -65.70 -23.48 30.88
N LYS A 105 -65.68 -24.29 31.94
CA LYS A 105 -64.43 -24.62 32.64
C LYS A 105 -63.49 -25.52 31.82
N GLU A 106 -64.04 -26.42 31.02
CA GLU A 106 -63.25 -27.24 30.09
C GLU A 106 -62.66 -26.38 28.97
N ASP A 107 -63.46 -25.46 28.40
CA ASP A 107 -63.01 -24.51 27.37
C ASP A 107 -61.91 -23.57 27.93
N GLU A 108 -62.05 -23.07 29.16
CA GLU A 108 -61.03 -22.26 29.84
C GLU A 108 -59.70 -23.02 30.00
N ALA A 109 -59.77 -24.30 30.40
CA ALA A 109 -58.59 -25.15 30.56
C ALA A 109 -57.90 -25.44 29.21
N GLU A 110 -58.67 -25.63 28.14
CA GLU A 110 -58.14 -25.84 26.79
C GLU A 110 -57.44 -24.57 26.26
N LEU A 111 -58.06 -23.40 26.45
CA LEU A 111 -57.46 -22.09 26.16
C LEU A 111 -56.14 -21.86 26.93
N HIS A 112 -56.08 -22.21 28.21
CA HIS A 112 -54.85 -22.12 28.99
C HIS A 112 -53.74 -23.01 28.44
N LYS A 113 -54.07 -24.22 27.99
CA LYS A 113 -53.13 -25.16 27.38
C LYS A 113 -52.60 -24.66 26.03
N GLU A 114 -53.45 -24.01 25.24
CA GLU A 114 -53.05 -23.40 23.97
C GLU A 114 -52.16 -22.16 24.18
N ILE A 115 -52.46 -21.33 25.20
CA ILE A 115 -51.60 -20.21 25.61
C ILE A 115 -50.20 -20.70 26.03
N GLU A 116 -50.10 -21.79 26.81
CA GLU A 116 -48.80 -22.37 27.16
C GLU A 116 -48.01 -22.86 25.95
N LYS A 117 -48.68 -23.52 25.00
CA LYS A 117 -48.06 -23.98 23.75
C LYS A 117 -47.51 -22.79 22.94
N LEU A 118 -48.29 -21.72 22.79
CA LEU A 118 -47.87 -20.51 22.07
C LEU A 118 -46.72 -19.79 22.80
N LYS A 119 -46.72 -19.74 24.14
CA LYS A 119 -45.59 -19.19 24.91
C LYS A 119 -44.30 -19.96 24.65
N LYS A 120 -44.37 -21.29 24.58
CA LYS A 120 -43.20 -22.13 24.29
C LYS A 120 -42.67 -21.87 22.87
N GLU A 121 -43.54 -21.84 21.87
CA GLU A 121 -43.15 -21.56 20.47
C GLU A 121 -42.53 -20.16 20.33
N LYS A 122 -43.09 -19.15 21.02
CA LYS A 122 -42.52 -17.80 21.09
C LYS A 122 -41.10 -17.81 21.65
N SER A 123 -40.86 -18.53 22.75
CA SER A 123 -39.54 -18.60 23.38
C SER A 123 -38.49 -19.29 22.48
N GLU A 124 -38.88 -20.31 21.71
CA GLU A 124 -38.00 -20.99 20.75
C GLU A 124 -37.64 -20.07 19.58
N LYS A 125 -38.59 -19.29 19.04
CA LYS A 125 -38.32 -18.30 17.97
C LYS A 125 -37.46 -17.14 18.45
N GLU A 126 -37.64 -16.66 19.68
CA GLU A 126 -36.76 -15.63 20.26
C GLU A 126 -35.33 -16.13 20.45
N LEU A 127 -35.14 -17.42 20.77
CA LEU A 127 -33.81 -18.03 20.86
C LEU A 127 -33.15 -18.13 19.47
N GLN A 128 -33.87 -18.61 18.45
CA GLN A 128 -33.37 -18.64 17.06
C GLN A 128 -33.00 -17.25 16.55
N LYS A 129 -33.81 -16.23 16.84
CA LYS A 129 -33.50 -14.85 16.48
C LYS A 129 -32.19 -14.36 17.11
N LYS A 130 -31.91 -14.74 18.36
CA LYS A 130 -30.64 -14.42 19.03
C LYS A 130 -29.46 -15.15 18.41
N GLU A 131 -29.61 -16.43 18.07
CA GLU A 131 -28.56 -17.21 17.39
C GLU A 131 -28.24 -16.64 16.00
N ASN A 132 -29.25 -16.34 15.19
CA ASN A 132 -29.08 -15.71 13.87
C ASN A 132 -28.39 -14.35 13.97
N LYS A 133 -28.74 -13.54 14.98
CA LYS A 133 -28.08 -12.25 15.23
C LYS A 133 -26.60 -12.41 15.64
N MET A 134 -26.26 -13.48 16.35
CA MET A 134 -24.87 -13.78 16.73
C MET A 134 -24.05 -14.21 15.51
N LEU A 135 -24.61 -15.07 14.64
CA LEU A 135 -23.97 -15.48 13.39
C LEU A 135 -23.72 -14.30 12.45
N LEU A 136 -24.67 -13.37 12.35
CA LEU A 136 -24.50 -12.17 11.52
C LEU A 136 -23.28 -11.35 11.96
N ARG A 137 -23.12 -11.13 13.28
CA ARG A 137 -21.96 -10.41 13.84
C ARG A 137 -20.63 -11.12 13.58
N GLU A 138 -20.62 -12.46 13.60
CA GLU A 138 -19.41 -13.23 13.29
C GLU A 138 -19.01 -13.09 11.80
N ILE A 139 -20.00 -13.05 10.90
CA ILE A 139 -19.78 -12.83 9.46
C ILE A 139 -19.24 -11.41 9.22
N ASP A 140 -19.85 -10.39 9.84
CA ASP A 140 -19.39 -9.00 9.73
C ASP A 140 -17.93 -8.83 10.19
N GLY A 141 -17.58 -9.44 11.33
CA GLY A 141 -16.21 -9.40 11.84
C GLY A 141 -15.19 -10.10 10.91
N LYS A 142 -15.58 -11.18 10.24
CA LYS A 142 -14.72 -11.85 9.23
C LYS A 142 -14.57 -10.99 7.97
N TYR A 143 -15.62 -10.28 7.55
CA TYR A 143 -15.58 -9.38 6.40
C TYR A 143 -14.59 -8.23 6.62
N GLU A 144 -14.63 -7.61 7.80
CA GLU A 144 -13.73 -6.51 8.18
C GLU A 144 -12.25 -6.94 8.16
N ILE A 145 -11.95 -8.18 8.58
CA ILE A 145 -10.59 -8.73 8.51
C ILE A 145 -10.13 -8.88 7.05
N VAL A 146 -10.98 -9.43 6.18
CA VAL A 146 -10.67 -9.63 4.76
C VAL A 146 -10.47 -8.28 4.04
N GLU A 147 -11.30 -7.29 4.37
CA GLU A 147 -11.21 -5.95 3.80
C GLU A 147 -9.92 -5.23 4.24
N ASN A 148 -9.55 -5.34 5.52
CA ASN A 148 -8.28 -4.83 6.04
C ASN A 148 -7.06 -5.50 5.38
N GLU A 149 -7.09 -6.83 5.16
CA GLU A 149 -6.02 -7.52 4.42
C GLU A 149 -5.94 -7.07 2.96
N LYS A 150 -7.08 -6.88 2.29
CA LYS A 150 -7.14 -6.36 0.92
C LYS A 150 -6.52 -4.96 0.82
N PHE A 151 -6.82 -4.08 1.78
CA PHE A 151 -6.23 -2.74 1.84
C PHE A 151 -4.71 -2.82 2.00
N LYS A 152 -4.22 -3.66 2.93
CA LYS A 152 -2.79 -3.85 3.17
C LYS A 152 -2.04 -4.38 1.95
N ILE A 153 -2.60 -5.38 1.26
CA ILE A 153 -2.03 -5.95 0.03
C ILE A 153 -2.02 -4.91 -1.10
N SER A 154 -3.10 -4.13 -1.25
CA SER A 154 -3.19 -3.07 -2.26
C SER A 154 -2.12 -1.99 -2.04
N GLN A 155 -1.92 -1.58 -0.78
CA GLN A 155 -0.91 -0.60 -0.39
C GLN A 155 0.51 -1.13 -0.63
N GLU A 156 0.77 -2.40 -0.33
CA GLU A 156 2.07 -3.05 -0.57
C GLU A 156 2.39 -3.15 -2.08
N ILE A 157 1.38 -3.45 -2.91
CA ILE A 157 1.51 -3.47 -4.38
C ILE A 157 1.79 -2.07 -4.93
N GLN A 158 1.10 -1.03 -4.44
CA GLN A 158 1.36 0.36 -4.85
C GLN A 158 2.78 0.81 -4.47
N ASN A 159 3.20 0.53 -3.23
CA ASN A 159 4.56 0.82 -2.76
C ASN A 159 5.61 0.11 -3.62
N THR A 160 5.35 -1.13 -4.02
CA THR A 160 6.23 -1.89 -4.91
C THR A 160 6.30 -1.27 -6.31
N LYS A 161 5.17 -0.86 -6.88
CA LYS A 161 5.10 -0.23 -8.21
C LYS A 161 5.85 1.10 -8.24
N GLN A 162 5.67 1.94 -7.22
CA GLN A 162 6.41 3.19 -7.07
C GLN A 162 7.91 2.94 -6.85
N CYS A 163 8.27 1.90 -6.09
CA CYS A 163 9.66 1.51 -5.90
C CYS A 163 10.32 1.10 -7.22
N VAL A 164 9.65 0.27 -8.04
CA VAL A 164 10.18 -0.21 -9.33
C VAL A 164 10.40 0.95 -10.31
N MET A 165 9.47 1.90 -10.41
CA MET A 165 9.65 3.08 -11.27
C MET A 165 10.78 3.99 -10.81
N LYS A 166 10.90 4.23 -9.50
CA LYS A 166 12.04 4.97 -8.94
C LYS A 166 13.38 4.28 -9.25
N LEU A 167 13.36 2.95 -9.36
CA LEU A 167 14.54 2.15 -9.64
C LEU A 167 14.96 2.15 -11.12
N GLU A 168 14.01 2.24 -12.05
CA GLU A 168 14.31 2.41 -13.47
C GLU A 168 14.93 3.78 -13.76
N ASN A 169 14.41 4.84 -13.14
CA ASN A 169 14.95 6.20 -13.28
C ASN A 169 16.40 6.27 -12.83
N LEU A 170 16.70 5.59 -11.73
CA LEU A 170 18.03 5.52 -11.15
C LEU A 170 19.04 4.85 -12.08
N LYS A 171 18.64 3.81 -12.82
CA LYS A 171 19.54 3.12 -13.78
C LYS A 171 19.96 4.03 -14.93
N PHE A 172 19.08 4.90 -15.41
CA PHE A 172 19.43 5.86 -16.47
C PHE A 172 20.39 6.94 -15.98
N ILE A 173 20.18 7.42 -14.75
CA ILE A 173 21.07 8.40 -14.12
C ILE A 173 22.43 7.77 -13.90
N HIS A 174 22.46 6.56 -13.34
CA HIS A 174 23.68 5.81 -13.14
C HIS A 174 24.41 5.61 -14.47
N PHE A 175 23.72 5.18 -15.52
CA PHE A 175 24.33 5.03 -16.85
C PHE A 175 24.97 6.34 -17.37
N THR A 176 24.25 7.46 -17.26
CA THR A 176 24.71 8.74 -17.85
C THR A 176 25.77 9.43 -17.00
N VAL A 177 25.57 9.53 -15.70
CA VAL A 177 26.49 10.17 -14.74
C VAL A 177 27.73 9.31 -14.54
N TYR A 178 27.56 8.05 -14.15
CA TYR A 178 28.69 7.15 -13.91
C TYR A 178 29.49 6.89 -15.19
N GLY A 179 28.81 6.76 -16.34
CA GLY A 179 29.47 6.64 -17.64
C GLY A 179 30.31 7.85 -18.00
N THR A 180 29.86 9.06 -17.68
CA THR A 180 30.64 10.29 -17.91
C THR A 180 31.85 10.37 -16.98
N VAL A 181 31.69 10.00 -15.71
CA VAL A 181 32.81 9.91 -14.76
C VAL A 181 33.83 8.86 -15.20
N ALA A 182 33.37 7.71 -15.73
CA ALA A 182 34.26 6.69 -16.29
C ALA A 182 35.02 7.19 -17.53
N VAL A 183 34.39 8.00 -18.38
CA VAL A 183 35.06 8.68 -19.50
C VAL A 183 36.13 9.62 -18.99
N PHE A 184 35.88 10.36 -17.90
CA PHE A 184 36.91 11.18 -17.27
C PHE A 184 38.06 10.33 -16.72
N GLY A 185 37.77 9.21 -16.07
CA GLY A 185 38.80 8.32 -15.51
C GLY A 185 39.76 7.76 -16.55
N ASN A 186 39.29 7.50 -17.78
CA ASN A 186 40.05 6.80 -18.80
C ASN A 186 40.53 7.70 -19.96
N GLN A 187 39.63 8.49 -20.55
CA GLN A 187 39.92 9.23 -21.78
C GLN A 187 40.48 10.62 -21.53
N TYR A 188 40.27 11.17 -20.33
CA TYR A 188 40.76 12.51 -20.00
C TYR A 188 42.29 12.55 -19.84
N ILE A 189 42.92 11.43 -19.50
CA ILE A 189 44.39 11.34 -19.39
C ILE A 189 45.04 11.66 -20.73
N ASP A 190 44.61 10.99 -21.80
CA ASP A 190 45.09 11.23 -23.17
C ASP A 190 44.82 12.68 -23.61
N PHE A 191 43.65 13.22 -23.25
CA PHE A 191 43.29 14.60 -23.57
C PHE A 191 44.18 15.63 -22.85
N ALA A 192 44.46 15.39 -21.56
CA ALA A 192 45.30 16.26 -20.75
C ALA A 192 46.75 16.26 -21.26
N ASP A 193 47.25 15.10 -21.67
CA ASP A 193 48.58 14.96 -22.27
C ASP A 193 48.69 15.73 -23.59
N GLU A 194 47.76 15.51 -24.52
CA GLU A 194 47.74 16.20 -25.82
C GLU A 194 47.64 17.73 -25.69
N ASN A 195 46.91 18.20 -24.68
CA ASN A 195 46.71 19.63 -24.44
C ASN A 195 47.74 20.24 -23.47
N ASN A 196 48.77 19.48 -23.06
CA ASN A 196 49.81 19.89 -22.11
C ASN A 196 49.21 20.52 -20.82
N ILE A 197 48.19 19.90 -20.26
CA ILE A 197 47.58 20.33 -19.00
C ILE A 197 48.45 19.86 -17.85
N VAL A 198 49.08 20.81 -17.15
CA VAL A 198 50.07 20.56 -16.10
C VAL A 198 49.77 21.34 -14.83
N LEU A 199 50.43 20.97 -13.72
CA LEU A 199 50.38 21.71 -12.46
C LEU A 199 51.47 22.77 -12.45
N ASN A 200 51.15 23.94 -13.02
CA ASN A 200 52.05 25.09 -13.09
C ASN A 200 52.69 25.36 -11.73
N GLY A 201 54.02 25.31 -11.67
CA GLY A 201 54.83 25.57 -10.47
C GLY A 201 55.15 24.35 -9.60
N VAL A 202 54.62 23.16 -9.92
CA VAL A 202 54.91 21.92 -9.18
C VAL A 202 55.55 20.86 -10.07
N ASN A 203 54.91 20.51 -11.19
CA ASN A 203 55.43 19.52 -12.14
C ASN A 203 54.86 19.77 -13.54
N ASP A 204 55.71 19.66 -14.56
CA ASP A 204 55.37 19.83 -15.97
C ASP A 204 54.89 18.52 -16.63
N ASP A 205 54.78 17.45 -15.85
CA ASP A 205 54.24 16.17 -16.29
C ASP A 205 52.71 16.13 -16.17
N SER A 206 52.03 15.87 -17.30
CA SER A 206 50.57 15.70 -17.40
C SER A 206 50.07 14.52 -16.57
N GLY A 207 50.88 13.45 -16.45
CA GLY A 207 50.55 12.27 -15.64
C GLY A 207 50.42 12.58 -14.16
N THR A 208 51.28 13.45 -13.63
CA THR A 208 51.22 13.93 -12.25
C THR A 208 49.95 14.74 -11.97
N TYR A 209 49.57 15.62 -12.91
CA TYR A 209 48.29 16.33 -12.85
C TYR A 209 47.10 15.34 -12.80
N CYS A 210 47.03 14.41 -13.75
CA CYS A 210 45.95 13.43 -13.83
C CYS A 210 45.84 12.58 -12.56
N SER A 211 46.98 12.18 -11.99
CA SER A 211 47.02 11.41 -10.74
C SER A 211 46.45 12.20 -9.56
N LEU A 212 46.81 13.48 -9.42
CA LEU A 212 46.26 14.36 -8.38
C LEU A 212 44.76 14.60 -8.61
N PHE A 213 44.35 14.87 -9.85
CA PHE A 213 42.96 15.09 -10.22
C PHE A 213 42.09 13.88 -9.82
N LEU A 214 42.46 12.67 -10.24
CA LEU A 214 41.74 11.45 -9.88
C LEU A 214 41.77 11.17 -8.38
N GLY A 215 42.91 11.43 -7.72
CA GLY A 215 43.01 11.35 -6.26
C GLY A 215 41.98 12.23 -5.54
N ILE A 216 41.79 13.47 -5.99
CA ILE A 216 40.79 14.40 -5.45
C ILE A 216 39.36 13.90 -5.73
N VAL A 217 39.10 13.36 -6.92
CA VAL A 217 37.78 12.75 -7.25
C VAL A 217 37.45 11.63 -6.26
N TYR A 218 38.33 10.64 -6.09
CA TYR A 218 38.07 9.49 -5.21
C TYR A 218 38.02 9.85 -3.73
N PHE A 219 38.83 10.82 -3.29
CA PHE A 219 38.77 11.34 -1.93
C PHE A 219 37.42 12.02 -1.67
N SER A 220 36.99 12.90 -2.57
CA SER A 220 35.71 13.63 -2.45
C SER A 220 34.50 12.69 -2.56
N GLN A 221 34.59 11.64 -3.39
CA GLN A 221 33.61 10.57 -3.48
C GLN A 221 33.46 9.82 -2.15
N SER A 222 34.58 9.43 -1.54
CA SER A 222 34.60 8.73 -0.25
C SER A 222 34.03 9.61 0.86
N PHE A 223 34.38 10.91 0.86
CA PHE A 223 33.81 11.89 1.78
C PHE A 223 32.29 12.03 1.59
N CYS A 224 31.82 12.03 0.34
CA CYS A 224 30.39 12.08 0.01
C CYS A 224 29.64 10.86 0.57
N PHE A 225 30.20 9.64 0.46
CA PHE A 225 29.60 8.45 1.09
C PHE A 225 29.41 8.61 2.59
N TRP A 226 30.42 9.15 3.28
CA TRP A 226 30.33 9.41 4.71
C TRP A 226 29.22 10.42 5.04
N VAL A 227 29.15 11.56 4.33
CA VAL A 227 28.13 12.60 4.57
C VAL A 227 26.72 12.08 4.26
N LEU A 228 26.52 11.46 3.09
CA LEU A 228 25.21 10.94 2.69
C LEU A 228 24.74 9.77 3.57
N GLY A 229 25.68 9.05 4.20
CA GLY A 229 25.37 8.02 5.19
C GLY A 229 24.75 8.56 6.48
N GLN A 230 25.00 9.83 6.82
CA GLN A 230 24.46 10.44 8.06
C GLN A 230 23.05 11.01 7.91
N PHE A 231 22.62 11.32 6.69
CA PHE A 231 21.36 12.04 6.45
C PHE A 231 20.49 11.32 5.44
N SER A 232 19.17 11.27 5.65
CA SER A 232 18.22 10.63 4.72
C SER A 232 17.46 11.61 3.82
N TYR A 233 17.66 12.93 4.00
CA TYR A 233 16.87 13.96 3.31
C TYR A 233 17.04 13.97 1.79
N TRP A 234 18.19 13.53 1.29
CA TRP A 234 18.51 13.48 -0.14
C TRP A 234 17.82 12.31 -0.87
N GLN A 235 17.32 11.33 -0.13
CA GLN A 235 16.81 10.09 -0.69
C GLN A 235 15.55 10.34 -1.55
N TYR A 236 15.50 9.69 -2.70
CA TYR A 236 14.40 9.68 -3.67
C TYR A 236 14.01 11.05 -4.25
N LYS A 237 14.87 12.07 -4.17
CA LYS A 237 14.60 13.39 -4.73
C LYS A 237 15.02 13.49 -6.19
N GLN A 238 14.08 13.32 -7.11
CA GLN A 238 14.34 13.39 -8.55
C GLN A 238 14.91 14.73 -9.03
N THR A 239 14.54 15.84 -8.36
CA THR A 239 15.10 17.17 -8.65
C THR A 239 16.62 17.21 -8.42
N LEU A 240 17.14 16.49 -7.42
CA LEU A 240 18.59 16.41 -7.19
C LEU A 240 19.29 15.72 -8.36
N ASN A 241 18.68 14.69 -8.95
CA ASN A 241 19.26 14.00 -10.11
C ASN A 241 19.41 14.92 -11.32
N ILE A 242 18.39 15.75 -11.61
CA ILE A 242 18.46 16.74 -12.70
C ILE A 242 19.56 17.78 -12.42
N ILE A 243 19.63 18.29 -11.19
CA ILE A 243 20.66 19.24 -10.78
C ILE A 243 22.05 18.64 -10.99
N VAL A 244 22.26 17.40 -10.54
CA VAL A 244 23.52 16.67 -10.70
C VAL A 244 23.93 16.55 -12.17
N GLN A 245 22.99 16.23 -13.06
CA GLN A 245 23.28 16.14 -14.50
C GLN A 245 23.63 17.49 -15.13
N ILE A 246 22.95 18.57 -14.73
CA ILE A 246 23.29 19.92 -15.19
C ILE A 246 24.71 20.29 -14.74
N PHE A 247 25.06 20.00 -13.47
CA PHE A 247 26.39 20.28 -12.93
C PHE A 247 27.48 19.49 -13.65
N ILE A 248 27.31 18.18 -13.84
CA ILE A 248 28.34 17.38 -14.51
C ILE A 248 28.44 17.76 -16.00
N GLY A 249 27.35 18.16 -16.65
CA GLY A 249 27.37 18.72 -18.02
C GLY A 249 28.13 20.06 -18.09
N ALA A 250 27.94 20.94 -17.11
CA ALA A 250 28.71 22.18 -17.01
C ALA A 250 30.20 21.90 -16.76
N ILE A 251 30.53 20.87 -15.97
CA ILE A 251 31.90 20.41 -15.76
C ILE A 251 32.49 19.86 -17.06
N CYS A 252 31.76 19.07 -17.86
CA CYS A 252 32.23 18.64 -19.19
C CYS A 252 32.65 19.84 -20.05
N LEU A 253 31.83 20.89 -20.12
CA LEU A 253 32.16 22.12 -20.84
C LEU A 253 33.42 22.79 -20.27
N ALA A 254 33.54 22.86 -18.94
CA ALA A 254 34.71 23.41 -18.28
C ALA A 254 35.99 22.61 -18.62
N LEU A 255 35.95 21.27 -18.58
CA LEU A 255 37.08 20.41 -18.94
C LEU A 255 37.48 20.58 -20.43
N ILE A 256 36.53 20.87 -21.32
CA ILE A 256 36.80 21.10 -22.74
C ILE A 256 37.61 22.39 -22.96
N TYR A 257 37.24 23.49 -22.28
CA TYR A 257 37.78 24.83 -22.56
C TYR A 257 38.87 25.29 -21.60
N LEU A 258 38.89 24.80 -20.36
CA LEU A 258 39.89 25.18 -19.38
C LEU A 258 41.17 24.35 -19.56
N ARG A 259 42.31 25.01 -19.36
CA ARG A 259 43.65 24.42 -19.48
C ARG A 259 44.50 24.58 -18.23
N ASN A 260 44.00 25.30 -17.23
CA ASN A 260 44.71 25.48 -15.97
C ASN A 260 44.47 24.26 -15.06
N GLY A 261 45.51 23.43 -14.87
CA GLY A 261 45.43 22.21 -14.06
C GLY A 261 44.92 22.44 -12.64
N TRP A 262 45.28 23.56 -12.00
CA TRP A 262 44.80 23.88 -10.65
C TRP A 262 43.29 24.12 -10.59
N VAL A 263 42.75 24.84 -11.56
CA VAL A 263 41.29 25.09 -11.64
C VAL A 263 40.56 23.78 -11.88
N LEU A 264 41.11 22.92 -12.72
CA LEU A 264 40.54 21.60 -13.01
C LEU A 264 40.60 20.68 -11.79
N CYS A 265 41.66 20.72 -10.97
CA CYS A 265 41.72 20.03 -9.68
C CYS A 265 40.63 20.50 -8.70
N VAL A 266 40.28 21.79 -8.69
CA VAL A 266 39.15 22.29 -7.88
C VAL A 266 37.82 21.72 -8.40
N LEU A 267 37.66 21.61 -9.72
CA LEU A 267 36.49 20.97 -10.33
C LEU A 267 36.42 19.45 -10.09
N ALA A 268 37.52 18.80 -9.71
CA ALA A 268 37.51 17.38 -9.32
C ALA A 268 36.67 17.11 -8.05
N ILE A 269 36.56 18.10 -7.16
CA ILE A 269 35.76 17.98 -5.92
C ILE A 269 34.28 17.73 -6.23
N PRO A 270 33.57 18.58 -6.99
CA PRO A 270 32.17 18.32 -7.32
C PRO A 270 31.99 17.06 -8.18
N ILE A 271 32.95 16.67 -9.04
CA ILE A 271 32.90 15.40 -9.77
C ILE A 271 32.84 14.22 -8.78
N GLY A 272 33.73 14.21 -7.79
CA GLY A 272 33.76 13.17 -6.77
C GLY A 272 32.49 13.13 -5.94
N ILE A 273 31.98 14.29 -5.51
CA ILE A 273 30.70 14.37 -4.77
C ILE A 273 29.54 13.82 -5.59
N ILE A 274 29.44 14.19 -6.87
CA ILE A 274 28.42 13.70 -7.80
C ILE A 274 28.53 12.18 -7.98
N SER A 275 29.75 11.66 -8.18
CA SER A 275 29.98 10.22 -8.30
C SER A 275 29.59 9.45 -7.03
N GLY A 276 29.92 9.99 -5.85
CA GLY A 276 29.55 9.40 -4.58
C GLY A 276 28.03 9.42 -4.36
N TYR A 277 27.37 10.51 -4.72
CA TYR A 277 25.91 10.59 -4.68
C TYR A 277 25.25 9.54 -5.57
N ASP A 278 25.72 9.40 -6.82
CA ASP A 278 25.15 8.47 -7.78
C ASP A 278 25.29 7.00 -7.31
N LEU A 279 26.51 6.60 -6.92
CA LEU A 279 26.77 5.25 -6.40
C LEU A 279 25.97 4.95 -5.11
N GLN A 280 25.96 5.87 -4.15
CA GLN A 280 25.22 5.66 -2.89
C GLN A 280 23.72 5.59 -3.12
N SER A 281 23.18 6.46 -3.98
CA SER A 281 21.77 6.42 -4.37
C SER A 281 21.41 5.07 -4.99
N ASN A 282 22.29 4.57 -5.87
CA ASN A 282 22.07 3.34 -6.59
C ASN A 282 22.03 2.11 -5.67
N VAL A 283 22.99 2.01 -4.76
CA VAL A 283 23.04 0.95 -3.75
C VAL A 283 21.85 1.04 -2.79
N LEU A 284 21.57 2.23 -2.26
CA LEU A 284 20.52 2.44 -1.28
C LEU A 284 19.13 2.07 -1.84
N TYR A 285 18.79 2.54 -3.04
CA TYR A 285 17.47 2.25 -3.60
C TYR A 285 17.34 0.78 -4.01
N SER A 286 18.45 0.14 -4.40
CA SER A 286 18.47 -1.30 -4.65
C SER A 286 18.24 -2.12 -3.38
N ILE A 287 18.80 -1.68 -2.24
CA ILE A 287 18.66 -2.33 -0.94
C ILE A 287 17.24 -2.18 -0.38
N ASN A 288 16.57 -1.09 -0.69
CA ASN A 288 15.20 -0.79 -0.25
C ASN A 288 14.12 -1.43 -1.14
N ALA A 289 14.50 -2.17 -2.17
CA ALA A 289 13.55 -2.97 -2.94
C ALA A 289 12.96 -4.11 -2.10
N GLY A 290 11.77 -4.58 -2.48
CA GLY A 290 11.04 -5.62 -1.75
C GLY A 290 11.87 -6.89 -1.54
N PRO A 291 11.66 -7.62 -0.42
CA PRO A 291 12.56 -8.70 0.04
C PRO A 291 12.73 -9.83 -0.97
N LYS A 292 11.72 -10.09 -1.81
CA LYS A 292 11.76 -11.13 -2.85
C LYS A 292 12.61 -10.76 -4.06
N ILE A 293 12.82 -9.47 -4.34
CA ILE A 293 13.47 -8.99 -5.58
C ILE A 293 14.74 -8.18 -5.33
N LYS A 294 15.04 -7.84 -4.08
CA LYS A 294 16.21 -7.06 -3.65
C LYS A 294 17.53 -7.52 -4.26
N GLY A 295 17.84 -8.83 -4.17
CA GLY A 295 19.09 -9.38 -4.70
C GLY A 295 19.20 -9.26 -6.23
N VAL A 296 18.09 -9.49 -6.94
CA VAL A 296 18.04 -9.38 -8.41
C VAL A 296 18.22 -7.92 -8.84
N ILE A 297 17.56 -7.00 -8.15
CA ILE A 297 17.65 -5.57 -8.40
C ILE A 297 19.06 -5.03 -8.16
N LEU A 298 19.68 -5.38 -7.03
CA LEU A 298 21.05 -4.99 -6.71
C LEU A 298 22.04 -5.56 -7.75
N GLY A 299 21.92 -6.85 -8.09
CA GLY A 299 22.77 -7.47 -9.11
C GLY A 299 22.61 -6.84 -10.50
N MET A 300 21.39 -6.48 -10.90
CA MET A 300 21.16 -5.76 -12.16
C MET A 300 21.76 -4.36 -12.12
N SER A 301 21.64 -3.66 -10.99
CA SER A 301 22.17 -2.32 -10.81
C SER A 301 23.70 -2.30 -10.93
N GLU A 302 24.39 -3.19 -10.23
CA GLU A 302 25.85 -3.38 -10.33
C GLU A 302 26.27 -3.78 -11.74
N CYS A 303 25.55 -4.71 -12.37
CA CYS A 303 25.82 -5.12 -13.76
C CYS A 303 25.71 -3.94 -14.73
N VAL A 304 24.68 -3.09 -14.59
CA VAL A 304 24.54 -1.87 -15.39
C VAL A 304 25.69 -0.91 -15.11
N GLY A 305 26.08 -0.71 -13.86
CA GLY A 305 27.21 0.14 -13.48
C GLY A 305 28.52 -0.29 -14.13
N GLU A 306 28.87 -1.57 -14.01
CA GLU A 306 30.10 -2.14 -14.58
C GLU A 306 30.09 -2.13 -16.12
N LEU A 307 28.95 -2.48 -16.73
CA LEU A 307 28.79 -2.37 -18.18
C LEU A 307 28.96 -0.93 -18.65
N THR A 308 28.45 0.04 -17.90
CA THR A 308 28.60 1.47 -18.20
C THR A 308 30.07 1.88 -18.12
N CYS A 309 30.78 1.48 -17.08
CA CYS A 309 32.22 1.72 -16.91
C CYS A 309 33.06 1.15 -18.05
N CYS A 310 32.64 0.05 -18.67
CA CYS A 310 33.33 -0.53 -19.81
C CYS A 310 32.93 0.13 -21.15
N LEU A 311 31.63 0.27 -21.39
CA LEU A 311 31.09 0.70 -22.68
C LEU A 311 31.27 2.19 -22.95
N CYS A 312 31.04 3.06 -21.96
CA CYS A 312 31.12 4.50 -22.17
C CYS A 312 32.53 4.97 -22.56
N PRO A 313 33.60 4.57 -21.84
CA PRO A 313 34.97 4.89 -22.26
C PRO A 313 35.34 4.28 -23.61
N LEU A 314 34.88 3.06 -23.90
CA LEU A 314 35.12 2.41 -25.20
C LEU A 314 34.50 3.23 -26.35
N PHE A 315 33.24 3.64 -26.23
CA PHE A 315 32.59 4.46 -27.25
C PHE A 315 33.22 5.84 -27.37
N ALA A 316 33.54 6.49 -26.24
CA ALA A 316 34.23 7.77 -26.23
C ALA A 316 35.59 7.68 -26.94
N GLY A 317 36.37 6.64 -26.64
CA GLY A 317 37.67 6.39 -27.28
C GLY A 317 37.55 6.06 -28.76
N LEU A 318 36.55 5.28 -29.17
CA LEU A 318 36.27 5.00 -30.59
C LEU A 318 35.90 6.27 -31.36
N ILE A 319 35.02 7.11 -30.81
CA ILE A 319 34.63 8.38 -31.44
C ILE A 319 35.86 9.30 -31.55
N ALA A 320 36.63 9.43 -30.47
CA ALA A 320 37.85 10.23 -30.46
C ALA A 320 38.88 9.74 -31.49
N THR A 321 39.04 8.43 -31.63
CA THR A 321 39.95 7.83 -32.62
C THR A 321 39.46 8.03 -34.05
N GLN A 322 38.15 7.93 -34.31
CA GLN A 322 37.60 8.13 -35.66
C GLN A 322 37.61 9.58 -36.11
N THR A 323 37.50 10.52 -35.18
CA THR A 323 37.46 11.97 -35.45
C THR A 323 38.83 12.63 -35.41
N ASP A 324 39.87 11.90 -34.97
CA ASP A 324 41.23 12.41 -34.74
C ASP A 324 41.28 13.64 -33.81
N ASP A 325 40.30 13.76 -32.91
CA ASP A 325 40.24 14.83 -31.91
C ASP A 325 39.71 14.27 -30.58
N ARG A 326 40.59 14.28 -29.57
CA ARG A 326 40.29 13.77 -28.22
C ARG A 326 39.20 14.57 -27.51
N LYS A 327 38.89 15.80 -27.94
CA LYS A 327 37.76 16.59 -27.41
C LYS A 327 36.44 15.87 -27.57
N TRP A 328 36.29 15.02 -28.59
CA TRP A 328 35.04 14.29 -28.81
C TRP A 328 34.71 13.31 -27.69
N ALA A 329 35.69 12.82 -26.93
CA ALA A 329 35.42 12.02 -25.74
C ALA A 329 34.65 12.84 -24.67
N LEU A 330 35.02 14.11 -24.49
CA LEU A 330 34.33 15.01 -23.57
C LEU A 330 32.98 15.48 -24.11
N TRP A 331 32.88 15.74 -25.42
CA TRP A 331 31.58 16.02 -26.07
C TRP A 331 30.62 14.84 -25.96
N PHE A 332 31.10 13.61 -26.05
CA PHE A 332 30.29 12.42 -25.79
C PHE A 332 29.73 12.42 -24.37
N GLY A 333 30.56 12.74 -23.36
CA GLY A 333 30.09 12.96 -21.99
C GLY A 333 28.99 14.02 -21.90
N LEU A 334 29.15 15.17 -22.56
CA LEU A 334 28.12 16.21 -22.60
C LEU A 334 26.81 15.73 -23.26
N ILE A 335 26.91 15.01 -24.38
CA ILE A 335 25.74 14.43 -25.07
C ILE A 335 25.02 13.44 -24.14
N LEU A 336 25.76 12.59 -23.42
CA LEU A 336 25.17 11.68 -22.42
C LEU A 336 24.39 12.44 -21.35
N GLN A 337 24.88 13.59 -20.89
CA GLN A 337 24.14 14.42 -19.92
C GLN A 337 22.89 15.06 -20.52
N CYS A 338 22.95 15.55 -21.76
CA CYS A 338 21.75 16.05 -22.43
C CYS A 338 20.67 14.96 -22.55
N VAL A 339 21.07 13.74 -22.93
CA VAL A 339 20.18 12.58 -22.98
C VAL A 339 19.63 12.24 -21.60
N GLY A 340 20.49 12.20 -20.58
CA GLY A 340 20.08 11.88 -19.22
C GLY A 340 19.13 12.92 -18.63
N ILE A 341 19.31 14.22 -18.90
CA ILE A 341 18.37 15.28 -18.48
C ILE A 341 17.00 15.06 -19.11
N VAL A 342 16.95 14.77 -20.42
CA VAL A 342 15.69 14.48 -21.12
C VAL A 342 15.01 13.25 -20.50
N LEU A 343 15.75 12.17 -20.25
CA LEU A 343 15.23 10.96 -19.61
C LEU A 343 14.73 11.26 -18.17
N CYS A 344 15.44 12.07 -17.40
CA CYS A 344 15.01 12.50 -16.07
C CYS A 344 13.70 13.30 -16.11
N ILE A 345 13.54 14.19 -17.09
CA ILE A 345 12.31 14.98 -17.26
C ILE A 345 11.13 14.09 -17.66
N ILE A 346 11.32 13.18 -18.64
CA ILE A 346 10.29 12.25 -19.09
C ILE A 346 9.82 11.38 -17.92
N THR A 347 10.76 10.83 -17.18
CA THR A 347 10.45 9.96 -16.05
C THR A 347 9.79 10.71 -14.90
N GLN A 348 10.16 11.98 -14.67
CA GLN A 348 9.49 12.83 -13.69
C GLN A 348 8.04 13.11 -14.13
N ALA A 349 7.82 13.39 -15.41
CA ALA A 349 6.48 13.60 -15.96
C ALA A 349 5.62 12.33 -15.82
N ILE A 350 6.16 11.15 -16.15
CA ILE A 350 5.48 9.87 -15.96
C ILE A 350 5.10 9.66 -14.49
N THR A 351 6.02 9.94 -13.56
CA THR A 351 5.77 9.81 -12.12
C THR A 351 4.63 10.72 -11.66
N ILE A 352 4.64 11.99 -12.07
CA ILE A 352 3.58 12.96 -11.75
C ILE A 352 2.23 12.52 -12.36
N ILE A 353 2.23 12.01 -13.60
CA ILE A 353 1.02 11.53 -14.27
C ILE A 353 0.43 10.34 -13.50
N LEU A 354 1.25 9.40 -13.07
CA LEU A 354 0.80 8.23 -12.33
C LEU A 354 0.30 8.57 -10.93
N GLU A 355 0.99 9.46 -10.22
CA GLU A 355 0.52 9.97 -8.92
C GLU A 355 -0.85 10.67 -9.06
N ARG A 356 -1.10 11.36 -10.17
CA ARG A 356 -2.42 11.96 -10.44
C ARG A 356 -3.48 10.91 -10.73
N PHE A 357 -3.18 9.89 -11.54
CA PHE A 357 -4.11 8.80 -11.81
C PHE A 357 -4.45 8.00 -10.55
N ASP A 358 -3.47 7.75 -9.68
CA ASP A 358 -3.68 7.04 -8.42
C ASP A 358 -4.58 7.87 -7.48
N LYS A 359 -4.34 9.18 -7.34
CA LYS A 359 -5.20 10.08 -6.55
C LYS A 359 -6.62 10.18 -7.08
N GLN A 360 -6.78 10.17 -8.41
CA GLN A 360 -8.10 10.20 -9.04
C GLN A 360 -8.87 8.89 -8.77
N LYS A 361 -8.19 7.75 -8.84
CA LYS A 361 -8.81 6.45 -8.52
C LYS A 361 -9.26 6.38 -7.06
N GLU A 362 -8.48 6.93 -6.14
CA GLU A 362 -8.83 7.01 -4.73
C GLU A 362 -10.04 7.92 -4.48
N SER A 363 -10.13 9.07 -5.16
CA SER A 363 -11.32 9.94 -5.07
C SER A 363 -12.58 9.27 -5.64
N ASP A 364 -12.46 8.55 -6.76
CA ASP A 364 -13.59 7.87 -7.39
C ASP A 364 -14.10 6.71 -6.52
N GLU A 365 -13.21 5.97 -5.85
CA GLU A 365 -13.58 4.90 -4.90
C GLU A 365 -14.29 5.45 -3.65
N ILE A 366 -13.86 6.60 -3.12
CA ILE A 366 -14.53 7.27 -1.99
C ILE A 366 -15.93 7.78 -2.40
N GLU A 367 -16.08 8.33 -3.61
CA GLU A 367 -17.38 8.82 -4.10
C GLU A 367 -18.37 7.67 -4.37
N LEU A 368 -17.90 6.52 -4.86
CA LEU A 368 -18.71 5.31 -5.01
C LEU A 368 -19.13 4.72 -3.66
N GLY A 369 -18.22 4.64 -2.69
CA GLY A 369 -18.50 4.13 -1.35
C GLY A 369 -19.52 4.99 -0.58
N ASN A 370 -19.46 6.32 -0.73
CA ASN A 370 -20.43 7.22 -0.11
C ASN A 370 -21.83 7.16 -0.75
N ASN A 371 -21.94 6.77 -2.03
CA ASN A 371 -23.24 6.64 -2.70
C ASN A 371 -23.92 5.29 -2.41
N GLU A 372 -23.18 4.22 -2.07
CA GLU A 372 -23.78 2.94 -1.63
C GLU A 372 -24.28 2.98 -0.18
N TYR A 373 -23.79 3.92 0.64
CA TYR A 373 -24.27 4.19 2.00
C TYR A 373 -25.29 5.35 2.08
N GLN A 374 -26.08 5.57 1.02
CA GLN A 374 -27.37 6.21 1.24
C GLN A 374 -28.23 5.24 2.05
N GLU A 375 -28.31 5.48 3.36
CA GLU A 375 -29.32 4.88 4.22
C GLU A 375 -30.65 4.88 3.45
N PRO A 376 -31.35 3.74 3.33
CA PRO A 376 -32.68 3.73 2.75
C PRO A 376 -33.45 4.82 3.48
N THR A 377 -33.89 5.84 2.73
CA THR A 377 -34.71 6.94 3.25
C THR A 377 -35.64 6.33 4.27
N PRO A 378 -35.58 6.77 5.56
CA PRO A 378 -36.43 6.21 6.59
C PRO A 378 -37.82 6.20 5.99
N ILE A 379 -38.39 5.00 5.84
CA ILE A 379 -39.77 4.83 5.45
C ILE A 379 -40.48 5.70 6.47
N GLU A 380 -41.06 6.83 6.02
CA GLU A 380 -41.89 7.67 6.87
C GLU A 380 -42.80 6.70 7.60
N ASP A 381 -42.59 6.57 8.90
CA ASP A 381 -43.47 5.82 9.76
C ASP A 381 -44.85 6.38 9.45
N VAL A 382 -45.67 5.58 8.78
CA VAL A 382 -47.08 5.86 8.62
C VAL A 382 -47.57 6.05 10.04
N ASP A 383 -47.86 7.30 10.42
CA ASP A 383 -48.39 7.69 11.71
C ASP A 383 -49.61 6.81 12.02
N VAL A 384 -49.37 5.68 12.70
CA VAL A 384 -50.43 4.87 13.28
C VAL A 384 -50.86 5.62 14.52
N ASP A 385 -51.88 6.44 14.34
CA ASP A 385 -52.60 7.26 15.30
C ASP A 385 -52.61 6.65 16.72
N THR A 386 -51.63 7.03 17.53
CA THR A 386 -51.44 6.60 18.92
C THR A 386 -52.56 7.04 19.87
N ASN A 387 -53.55 7.78 19.38
CA ASN A 387 -54.72 8.21 20.16
C ASN A 387 -55.67 7.08 20.55
N LEU A 388 -55.58 5.88 19.96
CA LEU A 388 -56.47 4.77 20.31
C LEU A 388 -56.01 3.94 21.53
N VAL A 389 -54.75 4.08 21.96
CA VAL A 389 -54.19 3.25 23.05
C VAL A 389 -54.31 3.91 24.43
N HIS A 390 -54.46 5.25 24.50
CA HIS A 390 -54.60 5.95 25.78
C HIS A 390 -56.02 5.98 26.39
N GLN A 391 -57.02 5.34 25.77
CA GLN A 391 -58.36 5.22 26.36
C GLN A 391 -58.61 3.94 27.17
N ILE A 392 -57.62 3.04 27.31
CA ILE A 392 -57.80 1.78 28.04
C ILE A 392 -57.07 1.76 29.41
N GLU A 393 -56.21 2.74 29.72
CA GLU A 393 -55.46 2.77 31.00
C GLU A 393 -56.05 3.69 32.08
N ILE A 394 -57.23 4.27 31.88
CA ILE A 394 -57.94 5.05 32.94
C ILE A 394 -59.08 4.21 33.52
N GLU A 395 -58.78 3.02 34.01
CA GLU A 395 -59.70 2.31 34.91
C GLU A 395 -58.93 1.27 35.75
N ASP A 396 -57.89 1.68 36.46
CA ASP A 396 -57.50 1.03 37.71
C ASP A 396 -56.73 1.99 38.61
N GLY A 397 -57.23 2.11 39.84
CA GLY A 397 -56.87 3.18 40.76
C GLY A 397 -55.52 3.02 41.45
N ASN A 398 -54.94 4.18 41.74
CA ASN A 398 -54.68 4.61 43.12
C ASN A 398 -53.77 3.70 43.97
N VAL A 399 -52.45 3.85 43.83
CA VAL A 399 -51.55 3.84 45.00
C VAL A 399 -50.48 4.91 44.81
N SER A 400 -50.54 5.87 45.73
CA SER A 400 -49.52 6.85 46.09
C SER A 400 -48.19 6.20 46.46
N GLU A 401 -47.08 6.62 45.85
CA GLU A 401 -45.83 6.79 46.60
C GLU A 401 -44.89 7.77 45.90
N SER A 402 -44.18 8.50 46.75
CA SER A 402 -43.50 9.77 46.57
C SER A 402 -42.27 9.74 45.68
N SER A 403 -42.19 10.71 44.76
CA SER A 403 -40.96 11.23 44.19
C SER A 403 -40.33 12.25 45.14
N GLU A 404 -39.09 11.99 45.56
CA GLU A 404 -38.16 13.05 45.99
C GLU A 404 -36.99 13.06 45.01
N LEU A 405 -36.83 14.24 44.42
CA LEU A 405 -35.85 14.66 43.43
C LEU A 405 -34.43 14.75 44.01
N ASP A 406 -33.49 14.44 43.12
CA ASP A 406 -32.27 15.18 42.79
C ASP A 406 -31.40 15.78 43.90
N LYS A 407 -30.13 15.36 43.87
CA LYS A 407 -28.99 16.28 43.91
C LYS A 407 -27.80 15.64 43.19
N GLU A 408 -27.59 16.09 41.96
CA GLU A 408 -26.26 16.18 41.35
C GLU A 408 -25.41 17.14 42.19
N GLU A 409 -24.18 16.74 42.50
CA GLU A 409 -23.10 17.69 42.79
C GLU A 409 -21.82 17.16 42.16
N ASP A 410 -21.32 17.98 41.23
CA ASP A 410 -20.03 17.90 40.56
C ASP A 410 -18.88 17.63 41.53
N THR A 411 -17.92 16.82 41.10
CA THR A 411 -16.53 16.98 41.55
C THR A 411 -15.55 16.66 40.42
N ASP A 412 -14.92 17.73 39.95
CA ASP A 412 -13.61 17.76 39.29
C ASP A 412 -12.59 16.89 40.03
N GLU A 413 -11.86 16.01 39.33
CA GLU A 413 -10.51 15.65 39.75
C GLU A 413 -9.59 15.23 38.59
N LYS A 414 -8.74 16.18 38.22
CA LYS A 414 -7.29 16.06 37.97
C LYS A 414 -6.72 14.77 37.37
N SER A 415 -6.09 14.97 36.21
CA SER A 415 -4.85 14.30 35.76
C SER A 415 -3.77 14.27 36.87
N PRO A 416 -2.90 13.25 36.85
CA PRO A 416 -1.55 13.56 36.38
C PRO A 416 -0.96 12.52 35.41
N GLU A 417 -0.06 13.07 34.60
CA GLU A 417 0.99 12.43 33.82
C GLU A 417 1.71 11.31 34.57
N GLU A 418 2.12 10.26 33.86
CA GLU A 418 3.41 9.64 34.14
C GLU A 418 4.08 9.09 32.88
N ASN A 419 5.30 9.58 32.68
CA ASN A 419 6.29 9.15 31.71
C ASN A 419 6.75 7.73 32.00
N GLU A 420 7.06 6.94 30.96
CA GLU A 420 8.22 6.05 31.04
C GLU A 420 8.88 5.87 29.67
N SER A 421 9.98 6.59 29.51
CA SER A 421 11.00 6.41 28.49
C SER A 421 11.86 5.19 28.83
N VAL A 422 11.86 4.16 27.99
CA VAL A 422 12.82 3.05 28.11
C VAL A 422 13.82 3.09 26.95
N GLN A 423 15.05 3.50 27.26
CA GLN A 423 16.24 3.23 26.45
C GLN A 423 16.66 1.76 26.62
N PRO A 424 17.19 1.11 25.57
CA PRO A 424 18.06 -0.04 25.73
C PRO A 424 19.54 0.36 25.60
N THR A 425 20.23 0.43 26.73
CA THR A 425 21.69 0.27 26.84
C THR A 425 22.06 -1.21 26.69
N GLY A 426 23.00 -1.56 25.80
CA GLY A 426 23.56 -2.92 25.77
C GLY A 426 24.49 -3.26 24.62
N THR A 427 25.76 -2.85 24.71
CA THR A 427 26.94 -3.53 24.12
C THR A 427 28.14 -3.07 24.98
N PRO A 428 29.21 -3.85 25.25
CA PRO A 428 29.70 -5.00 24.49
C PRO A 428 30.13 -6.23 25.31
N GLU A 429 30.15 -7.40 24.68
CA GLU A 429 30.97 -8.52 25.15
C GLU A 429 31.93 -8.95 24.04
N GLN A 430 33.18 -8.50 24.16
CA GLN A 430 34.33 -9.13 23.55
C GLN A 430 34.68 -10.39 24.35
N LYS A 431 34.88 -11.51 23.67
CA LYS A 431 35.92 -12.47 24.05
C LYS A 431 36.56 -13.13 22.82
N PRO A 432 37.83 -13.53 22.93
CA PRO A 432 38.71 -13.84 21.81
C PRO A 432 38.77 -15.34 21.49
N SER A 433 39.47 -15.66 20.40
CA SER A 433 40.47 -16.72 20.26
C SER A 433 40.26 -17.70 19.08
N ASN A 434 41.35 -17.85 18.33
CA ASN A 434 41.84 -19.04 17.63
C ASN A 434 41.00 -19.58 16.46
N GLU A 435 41.43 -19.31 15.21
CA GLU A 435 42.39 -20.09 14.40
C GLU A 435 42.84 -19.27 13.19
#